data_AF-A0AAW2TWE3-F1
#
_entry.id   AF-A0AAW2TWE3-F1
#
_cell.length_a   1.000
_cell.length_b   1.000
_cell.length_c   1.000
_cell.angle_alpha   90.00
_cell.angle_beta   90.00
_cell.angle_gamma   90.00
#
_symmetry.space_group_name_H-M   'P 1'
#
loop_
_entity.id
_entity.type
_entity.pdbx_description
1 polymer ?
#
loop_
_entity_poly.entity_id
_entity_poly.type
_entity_poly.pdbx_seq_one_letter_code
_entity_poly.pdbx_strand_id
1 'polypeptide(L)'
;MMISFPGLSKLKTKPDIQKLERYLPLLENLVHHVNLNRKNGRMIFWISDLNVRWSSVFTPASIFHLQGPKFYQVNNMHFELGMTLFLYGALFCEQALEVVVSDLVQSATLFRKAAGLYNYLAQEVLISLPSNQVRPPEATPSMSSIMSLICLAEAQAVAARKAEKNGKTEGLLAKLHWGIVEFLVEALNMWQVATKECKDISSRLLDFILCCKTLHELVSYKYLAESVKNDGKIGIAVGVLRLALANAKKNVPKEESWTSVYKHVIDELTGLLRKYEHENEFVWGEKVPWNDELPFPEVDRSLGEKLSYQALQAFLYKIAMHIQLYHRKSTTFDGVKEGLDWFDF
;
A
#
# COMPACT_ATOMS: atom_id res chain seq x y z
N MET A 1 6.01 1.17 7.19
CA MET A 1 6.41 0.19 8.23
C MET A 1 5.68 -1.08 7.84
N MET A 2 6.23 -1.92 6.94
CA MET A 2 5.41 -2.84 6.16
C MET A 2 5.79 -4.31 6.35
N ILE A 3 4.82 -5.18 6.06
CA ILE A 3 4.98 -6.63 5.89
C ILE A 3 5.97 -6.88 4.75
N SER A 4 7.19 -7.32 5.08
CA SER A 4 8.03 -8.03 4.11
C SER A 4 7.30 -9.33 3.76
N PHE A 5 6.92 -9.50 2.49
CA PHE A 5 6.28 -10.75 2.06
C PHE A 5 7.30 -11.90 2.15
N PRO A 6 7.09 -12.91 3.01
CA PRO A 6 8.04 -14.01 3.18
C PRO A 6 8.00 -14.91 1.94
N GLY A 7 8.79 -14.54 0.92
CA GLY A 7 8.79 -15.18 -0.41
C GLY A 7 9.28 -14.25 -1.51
N LEU A 8 9.01 -12.94 -1.39
CA LEU A 8 9.56 -11.91 -2.30
C LEU A 8 11.02 -11.57 -2.01
N SER A 9 11.57 -12.07 -0.88
CA SER A 9 12.98 -11.83 -0.52
C SER A 9 14.00 -12.37 -1.53
N LYS A 10 13.57 -13.25 -2.45
CA LYS A 10 14.37 -13.77 -3.56
C LYS A 10 14.21 -12.98 -4.88
N LEU A 11 13.21 -12.08 -5.00
CA LEU A 11 12.88 -11.33 -6.21
C LEU A 11 13.27 -9.84 -6.11
N LYS A 12 14.27 -9.53 -5.28
CA LYS A 12 14.69 -8.17 -4.90
C LYS A 12 15.48 -7.40 -5.97
N THR A 13 15.52 -7.86 -7.21
CA THR A 13 16.48 -7.33 -8.18
C THR A 13 15.80 -6.47 -9.24
N LYS A 14 16.39 -5.31 -9.57
CA LYS A 14 16.02 -4.48 -10.74
C LYS A 14 15.80 -5.31 -12.04
N PRO A 15 16.56 -6.39 -12.30
CA PRO A 15 16.28 -7.36 -13.36
C PRO A 15 14.89 -8.00 -13.34
N ASP A 16 14.29 -8.26 -12.16
CA ASP A 16 13.00 -8.97 -12.07
C ASP A 16 11.83 -8.07 -12.45
N ILE A 17 11.89 -6.79 -12.11
CA ILE A 17 10.95 -5.79 -12.61
C ILE A 17 11.05 -5.63 -14.12
N GLN A 18 12.28 -5.57 -14.67
CA GLN A 18 12.47 -5.47 -16.11
C GLN A 18 11.88 -6.66 -16.87
N LYS A 19 11.91 -7.87 -16.29
CA LYS A 19 11.23 -9.04 -16.87
C LYS A 19 9.72 -8.84 -16.89
N LEU A 20 9.13 -8.35 -15.80
CA LEU A 20 7.69 -8.07 -15.73
C LEU A 20 7.28 -6.95 -16.70
N GLU A 21 8.07 -5.88 -16.80
CA GLU A 21 7.83 -4.78 -17.73
C GLU A 21 7.87 -5.22 -19.20
N ARG A 22 8.61 -6.29 -19.51
CA ARG A 22 8.61 -6.93 -20.84
C ARG A 22 7.45 -7.91 -21.01
N TYR A 23 7.06 -8.62 -19.95
CA TYR A 23 6.02 -9.63 -20.00
C TYR A 23 4.61 -9.02 -20.04
N LEU A 24 4.35 -7.99 -19.23
CA LEU A 24 3.03 -7.38 -19.09
C LEU A 24 2.43 -6.89 -20.43
N PRO A 25 3.15 -6.16 -21.30
CA PRO A 25 2.59 -5.76 -22.60
C PRO A 25 2.22 -6.93 -23.50
N LEU A 26 2.98 -8.03 -23.46
CA LEU A 26 2.69 -9.24 -24.23
C LEU A 26 1.42 -9.92 -23.70
N LEU A 27 1.30 -10.00 -22.38
CA LEU A 27 0.15 -10.58 -21.70
C LEU A 27 -1.12 -9.76 -21.90
N GLU A 28 -1.05 -8.44 -21.79
CA GLU A 28 -2.16 -7.51 -22.06
C GLU A 28 -2.65 -7.65 -23.52
N ASN A 29 -1.73 -7.70 -24.47
CA ASN A 29 -2.06 -7.93 -25.88
C ASN A 29 -2.72 -9.29 -26.11
N LEU A 30 -2.21 -10.34 -25.46
CA LEU A 30 -2.80 -11.67 -25.52
C LEU A 30 -4.23 -11.67 -24.95
N VAL A 31 -4.45 -11.05 -23.78
CA VAL A 31 -5.78 -10.89 -23.17
C VAL A 31 -6.72 -10.15 -24.12
N HIS A 32 -6.26 -9.07 -24.76
CA HIS A 32 -7.05 -8.32 -25.73
C HIS A 32 -7.49 -9.19 -26.91
N HIS A 33 -6.58 -9.94 -27.53
CA HIS A 33 -6.90 -10.82 -28.66
C HIS A 33 -7.79 -12.01 -28.26
N VAL A 34 -7.63 -12.51 -27.03
CA VAL A 34 -8.49 -13.54 -26.45
C VAL A 34 -9.93 -13.03 -26.31
N ASN A 35 -10.10 -11.80 -25.83
CA ASN A 35 -11.42 -11.17 -25.68
C ASN A 35 -12.12 -10.96 -27.03
N LEU A 36 -11.38 -10.51 -28.05
CA LEU A 36 -11.92 -10.35 -29.41
C LEU A 36 -12.41 -11.68 -30.01
N ASN A 37 -11.74 -12.78 -29.69
CA ASN A 37 -11.99 -14.09 -30.26
C ASN A 37 -12.66 -15.07 -29.28
N ARG A 38 -13.39 -14.57 -28.27
CA ARG A 38 -13.96 -15.37 -27.17
C ARG A 38 -14.87 -16.54 -27.60
N LYS A 39 -15.40 -16.51 -28.83
CA LYS A 39 -16.27 -17.56 -29.40
C LYS A 39 -15.50 -18.63 -30.18
N ASN A 40 -14.19 -18.47 -30.38
CA ASN A 40 -13.38 -19.42 -31.12
C ASN A 40 -13.07 -20.65 -30.24
N GLY A 41 -13.66 -21.80 -30.59
CA GLY A 41 -13.51 -23.04 -29.83
C GLY A 41 -12.06 -23.50 -29.65
N ARG A 42 -11.17 -23.27 -30.62
CA ARG A 42 -9.74 -23.62 -30.46
C ARG A 42 -9.06 -22.78 -29.40
N MET A 43 -9.41 -21.49 -29.33
CA MET A 43 -8.83 -20.57 -28.37
C MET A 43 -9.31 -20.89 -26.94
N ILE A 44 -10.59 -21.23 -26.78
CA ILE A 44 -11.12 -21.71 -25.50
C ILE A 44 -10.35 -22.95 -25.04
N PHE A 45 -10.16 -23.92 -25.93
CA PHE A 45 -9.39 -25.14 -25.65
C PHE A 45 -7.95 -24.83 -25.22
N TRP A 46 -7.22 -24.00 -25.98
CA TRP A 46 -5.85 -23.62 -25.64
C TRP A 46 -5.75 -22.93 -24.27
N ILE A 47 -6.69 -22.04 -23.93
CA ILE A 47 -6.68 -21.36 -22.63
C ILE A 47 -6.97 -22.33 -21.49
N SER A 48 -7.91 -23.25 -21.69
CA SER A 48 -8.24 -24.29 -20.71
C SER A 48 -7.06 -25.21 -20.41
N ASP A 49 -6.14 -25.40 -21.35
CA ASP A 49 -4.95 -26.27 -21.20
C ASP A 49 -3.73 -25.57 -20.55
N LEU A 50 -3.73 -24.24 -20.37
CA LEU A 50 -2.57 -23.48 -19.86
C LEU A 50 -2.16 -23.84 -18.41
N ASN A 51 -3.04 -24.49 -17.64
CA ASN A 51 -2.79 -24.91 -16.26
C ASN A 51 -2.13 -23.81 -15.38
N VAL A 52 -2.71 -22.61 -15.42
CA VAL A 52 -2.19 -21.44 -14.71
C VAL A 52 -2.41 -21.62 -13.21
N ARG A 53 -1.31 -21.60 -12.44
CA ARG A 53 -1.32 -21.83 -11.00
C ARG A 53 -0.51 -20.78 -10.25
N TRP A 54 -1.13 -20.20 -9.23
CA TRP A 54 -0.49 -19.22 -8.35
C TRP A 54 -0.69 -19.60 -6.88
N SER A 55 0.33 -19.36 -6.05
CA SER A 55 0.20 -19.40 -4.60
C SER A 55 -0.25 -18.04 -4.06
N SER A 56 -0.87 -18.02 -2.88
CA SER A 56 -1.23 -16.79 -2.17
C SER A 56 -0.26 -16.49 -1.03
N VAL A 57 0.06 -15.20 -0.84
CA VAL A 57 0.78 -14.68 0.32
C VAL A 57 -0.16 -14.29 1.47
N PHE A 58 -1.45 -14.14 1.20
CA PHE A 58 -2.47 -13.81 2.19
C PHE A 58 -3.18 -15.01 2.78
N THR A 59 -3.02 -16.20 2.20
CA THR A 59 -3.57 -17.42 2.78
C THR A 59 -2.73 -17.89 3.97
N PRO A 60 -3.35 -18.33 5.08
CA PRO A 60 -2.63 -18.90 6.21
C PRO A 60 -1.71 -20.05 5.76
N ALA A 61 -0.48 -20.07 6.29
CA ALA A 61 0.38 -21.24 6.14
C ALA A 61 -0.29 -22.44 6.82
N SER A 62 -0.25 -23.61 6.18
CA SER A 62 -0.73 -24.86 6.80
C SER A 62 0.03 -25.09 8.10
N ILE A 63 -0.70 -25.23 9.21
CA ILE A 63 -0.17 -25.47 10.56
C ILE A 63 0.61 -26.80 10.62
N PHE A 64 0.32 -27.72 9.70
CA PHE A 64 1.13 -28.90 9.44
C PHE A 64 1.90 -28.64 8.14
N HIS A 65 3.18 -28.31 8.25
CA HIS A 65 4.15 -28.08 7.16
C HIS A 65 4.35 -29.28 6.19
N LEU A 66 3.46 -30.27 6.21
CA LEU A 66 3.50 -31.48 5.38
C LEU A 66 2.93 -31.26 3.97
N GLN A 67 2.06 -30.27 3.79
CA GLN A 67 1.57 -29.83 2.48
C GLN A 67 2.14 -28.44 2.22
N GLY A 68 2.87 -28.27 1.12
CA GLY A 68 3.48 -27.00 0.71
C GLY A 68 2.46 -25.85 0.51
N PRO A 69 2.88 -24.71 -0.05
CA PRO A 69 1.98 -23.58 -0.25
C PRO A 69 0.75 -23.99 -1.06
N LYS A 70 -0.43 -23.51 -0.65
CA LYS A 70 -1.70 -23.74 -1.37
C LYS A 70 -1.61 -23.06 -2.73
N PHE A 71 -1.79 -23.84 -3.79
CA PHE A 71 -1.88 -23.33 -5.16
C PHE A 71 -3.34 -23.22 -5.58
N TYR A 72 -3.67 -22.11 -6.23
CA TYR A 72 -4.94 -21.84 -6.86
C TYR A 72 -4.77 -21.99 -8.36
N GLN A 73 -5.57 -22.87 -8.97
CA GLN A 73 -5.58 -23.07 -10.41
C GLN A 73 -6.79 -22.39 -11.01
N VAL A 74 -6.55 -21.38 -11.85
CA VAL A 74 -7.61 -20.69 -12.60
C VAL A 74 -7.11 -20.49 -14.03
N ASN A 75 -7.62 -21.33 -14.94
CA ASN A 75 -7.23 -21.33 -16.35
C ASN A 75 -7.91 -20.18 -17.09
N ASN A 76 -7.48 -18.94 -16.82
CA ASN A 76 -8.01 -17.71 -17.41
C ASN A 76 -6.87 -16.69 -17.60
N MET A 77 -6.78 -16.08 -18.78
CA MET A 77 -5.74 -15.08 -19.05
C MET A 77 -5.88 -13.80 -18.21
N HIS A 78 -7.09 -13.41 -17.81
CA HIS A 78 -7.30 -12.29 -16.90
C HIS A 78 -6.83 -12.63 -15.48
N PHE A 79 -6.84 -13.91 -15.12
CA PHE A 79 -6.32 -14.33 -13.82
C PHE A 79 -4.79 -14.23 -13.81
N GLU A 80 -4.13 -14.71 -14.85
CA GLU A 80 -2.68 -14.54 -15.04
C GLU A 80 -2.28 -13.06 -15.04
N LEU A 81 -3.01 -12.22 -15.79
CA LEU A 81 -2.79 -10.77 -15.82
C LEU A 81 -3.00 -10.15 -14.44
N GLY A 82 -4.09 -10.50 -13.76
CA GLY A 82 -4.40 -10.01 -12.42
C GLY A 82 -3.30 -10.34 -11.41
N MET A 83 -2.87 -11.60 -11.35
CA MET A 83 -1.82 -12.05 -10.44
C MET A 83 -0.45 -11.41 -10.77
N THR A 84 -0.11 -11.28 -12.05
CA THR A 84 1.14 -10.64 -12.49
C THR A 84 1.18 -9.16 -12.14
N LEU A 85 0.09 -8.42 -12.39
CA LEU A 85 -0.03 -7.01 -12.01
C LEU A 85 -0.03 -6.85 -10.48
N PHE A 86 -0.63 -7.79 -9.73
CA PHE A 86 -0.61 -7.76 -8.27
C PHE A 86 0.82 -7.89 -7.73
N LEU A 87 1.59 -8.84 -8.31
CA LEU A 87 3.02 -9.01 -8.03
C LEU A 87 3.82 -7.75 -8.38
N TYR A 88 3.52 -7.11 -9.53
CA TYR A 88 4.20 -5.88 -9.93
C TYR A 88 3.96 -4.73 -8.93
N GLY A 89 2.74 -4.61 -8.39
CA GLY A 89 2.42 -3.69 -7.30
C GLY A 89 3.23 -3.98 -6.04
N ALA A 90 3.39 -5.26 -5.68
CA ALA A 90 4.16 -5.66 -4.51
C ALA A 90 5.65 -5.32 -4.66
N LEU A 91 6.22 -5.46 -5.87
CA LEU A 91 7.59 -5.07 -6.14
C LEU A 91 7.80 -3.55 -6.04
N PHE A 92 6.83 -2.73 -6.44
CA PHE A 92 6.90 -1.29 -6.19
C PHE A 92 6.94 -0.98 -4.68
N CYS A 93 6.16 -1.69 -3.86
CA CYS A 93 6.20 -1.55 -2.41
C CYS A 93 7.58 -1.93 -1.83
N GLU A 94 8.15 -3.06 -2.25
CA GLU A 94 9.48 -3.49 -1.81
C GLU A 94 10.56 -2.46 -2.18
N GLN A 95 10.55 -1.95 -3.43
CA GLN A 95 11.47 -0.88 -3.84
C GLN A 95 11.26 0.41 -3.02
N ALA A 96 10.01 0.77 -2.74
CA ALA A 96 9.70 1.94 -1.93
C ALA A 96 10.31 1.82 -0.53
N LEU A 97 10.29 0.61 0.05
CA LEU A 97 10.89 0.31 1.35
C LEU A 97 12.42 0.33 1.31
N GLU A 98 13.03 -0.13 0.22
CA GLU A 98 14.49 -0.09 0.05
C GLU A 98 15.02 1.35 0.01
N VAL A 99 14.32 2.24 -0.71
CA VAL A 99 14.76 3.63 -0.88
C VAL A 99 14.25 4.58 0.20
N VAL A 100 13.38 4.15 1.12
CA VAL A 100 12.77 5.04 2.15
C VAL A 100 13.78 5.71 3.08
N VAL A 101 14.96 5.11 3.24
CA VAL A 101 16.02 5.65 4.10
C VAL A 101 16.79 6.78 3.39
N SER A 102 17.03 6.62 2.09
CA SER A 102 17.85 7.54 1.28
C SER A 102 17.03 8.59 0.53
N ASP A 103 15.88 8.22 -0.04
CA ASP A 103 15.04 9.09 -0.85
C ASP A 103 13.54 8.92 -0.51
N LEU A 104 13.05 9.82 0.35
CA LEU A 104 11.64 9.87 0.75
C LEU A 104 10.72 10.27 -0.41
N VAL A 105 11.19 11.06 -1.39
CA VAL A 105 10.36 11.49 -2.53
C VAL A 105 10.13 10.32 -3.49
N GLN A 106 11.20 9.60 -3.80
CA GLN A 106 11.13 8.42 -4.64
C GLN A 106 10.29 7.33 -3.96
N SER A 107 10.51 7.09 -2.66
CA SER A 107 9.73 6.12 -1.88
C SER A 107 8.22 6.43 -1.92
N ALA A 108 7.81 7.66 -1.60
CA ALA A 108 6.40 8.07 -1.67
C ALA A 108 5.83 7.97 -3.09
N THR A 109 6.64 8.21 -4.12
CA THR A 109 6.24 8.06 -5.51
C THR A 109 5.99 6.60 -5.88
N LEU A 110 6.86 5.68 -5.47
CA LEU A 110 6.70 4.25 -5.71
C LEU A 110 5.44 3.69 -5.03
N PHE A 111 5.17 4.07 -3.78
CA PHE A 111 3.92 3.72 -3.11
C PHE A 111 2.68 4.24 -3.85
N ARG A 112 2.69 5.49 -4.34
CA ARG A 112 1.57 6.03 -5.14
C ARG A 112 1.40 5.31 -6.49
N LYS A 113 2.49 4.83 -7.10
CA LYS A 113 2.42 3.97 -8.30
C LYS A 113 1.77 2.64 -7.99
N ALA A 114 2.19 1.98 -6.90
CA ALA A 114 1.57 0.74 -6.43
C ALA A 114 0.08 0.93 -6.14
N ALA A 115 -0.30 2.03 -5.46
CA ALA A 115 -1.68 2.36 -5.17
C ALA A 115 -2.54 2.50 -6.44
N GLY A 116 -2.00 3.17 -7.46
CA GLY A 116 -2.64 3.33 -8.76
C GLY A 116 -2.84 2.01 -9.51
N LEU A 117 -1.83 1.14 -9.48
CA LEU A 117 -1.88 -0.18 -10.09
C LEU A 117 -2.90 -1.10 -9.41
N TYR A 118 -2.92 -1.14 -8.08
CA TYR A 118 -3.94 -1.89 -7.34
C TYR A 118 -5.35 -1.36 -7.55
N ASN A 119 -5.51 -0.04 -7.71
CA ASN A 119 -6.80 0.54 -8.06
C ASN A 119 -7.25 0.11 -9.47
N TYR A 120 -6.34 0.11 -10.45
CA TYR A 120 -6.62 -0.39 -11.80
C TYR A 120 -7.02 -1.86 -11.80
N LEU A 121 -6.29 -2.70 -11.03
CA LEU A 121 -6.63 -4.11 -10.84
C LEU A 121 -8.06 -4.31 -10.33
N ALA A 122 -8.44 -3.53 -9.31
CA ALA A 122 -9.76 -3.62 -8.70
C ALA A 122 -10.90 -3.21 -9.64
N GLN A 123 -10.68 -2.17 -10.46
CA GLN A 123 -11.74 -1.54 -11.26
C GLN A 123 -11.84 -2.09 -12.69
N GLU A 124 -10.75 -2.60 -13.27
CA GLU A 124 -10.71 -2.92 -14.71
C GLU A 124 -10.40 -4.39 -14.97
N VAL A 125 -9.47 -4.98 -14.21
CA VAL A 125 -8.95 -6.33 -14.52
C VAL A 125 -9.77 -7.42 -13.81
N LEU A 126 -9.89 -7.34 -12.49
CA LEU A 126 -10.44 -8.43 -11.67
C LEU A 126 -11.97 -8.53 -11.71
N ILE A 127 -12.67 -7.48 -12.15
CA ILE A 127 -14.13 -7.51 -12.38
C ILE A 127 -14.49 -8.50 -13.50
N SER A 128 -13.58 -8.72 -14.44
CA SER A 128 -13.79 -9.64 -15.56
C SER A 128 -13.69 -11.13 -15.17
N LEU A 129 -13.32 -11.44 -13.92
CA LEU A 129 -13.18 -12.82 -13.44
C LEU A 129 -14.52 -13.39 -12.96
N PRO A 130 -14.87 -14.63 -13.36
CA PRO A 130 -16.09 -15.29 -12.90
C PRO A 130 -16.14 -15.46 -11.38
N SER A 131 -17.26 -15.11 -10.75
CA SER A 131 -17.43 -15.17 -9.29
C SER A 131 -17.52 -16.62 -8.73
N ASN A 132 -17.78 -17.60 -9.59
CA ASN A 132 -17.97 -19.00 -9.21
C ASN A 132 -16.67 -19.81 -9.06
N GLN A 133 -15.50 -19.21 -9.31
CA GLN A 133 -14.21 -19.89 -9.22
C GLN A 133 -13.53 -19.65 -7.86
N VAL A 134 -12.97 -20.71 -7.29
CA VAL A 134 -12.12 -20.61 -6.09
C VAL A 134 -10.85 -19.88 -6.49
N ARG A 135 -10.62 -18.70 -5.90
CA ARG A 135 -9.51 -17.81 -6.25
C ARG A 135 -8.80 -17.31 -4.98
N PRO A 136 -7.51 -17.00 -5.09
CA PRO A 136 -6.75 -16.45 -3.98
C PRO A 136 -7.24 -15.02 -3.67
N PRO A 137 -7.01 -14.51 -2.46
CA PRO A 137 -7.35 -13.13 -2.09
C PRO A 137 -6.83 -12.07 -3.07
N GLU A 138 -5.62 -12.26 -3.61
CA GLU A 138 -4.97 -11.38 -4.59
C GLU A 138 -5.80 -11.18 -5.87
N ALA A 139 -6.64 -12.16 -6.22
CA ALA A 139 -7.47 -12.15 -7.41
C ALA A 139 -8.89 -11.63 -7.14
N THR A 140 -9.12 -10.92 -6.04
CA THR A 140 -10.40 -10.26 -5.75
C THR A 140 -10.32 -8.73 -5.83
N PRO A 141 -11.38 -8.06 -6.36
CA PRO A 141 -11.43 -6.59 -6.41
C PRO A 141 -11.29 -5.94 -5.03
N SER A 142 -11.94 -6.51 -4.00
CA SER A 142 -11.90 -5.95 -2.65
C SER A 142 -10.48 -5.93 -2.06
N MET A 143 -9.70 -6.99 -2.27
CA MET A 143 -8.33 -7.08 -1.76
C MET A 143 -7.42 -6.09 -2.48
N SER A 144 -7.59 -5.94 -3.79
CA SER A 144 -6.85 -4.92 -4.55
C SER A 144 -7.19 -3.50 -4.09
N SER A 145 -8.45 -3.20 -3.79
CA SER A 145 -8.83 -1.91 -3.20
C SER A 145 -8.21 -1.68 -1.82
N ILE A 146 -8.17 -2.71 -0.96
CA ILE A 146 -7.50 -2.65 0.35
C ILE A 146 -6.01 -2.35 0.19
N MET A 147 -5.32 -3.05 -0.72
CA MET A 147 -3.91 -2.82 -1.00
C MET A 147 -3.64 -1.43 -1.57
N SER A 148 -4.54 -0.90 -2.41
CA SER A 148 -4.44 0.48 -2.91
C SER A 148 -4.45 1.49 -1.76
N LEU A 149 -5.38 1.35 -0.80
CA LEU A 149 -5.46 2.24 0.36
C LEU A 149 -4.25 2.10 1.29
N ILE A 150 -3.75 0.87 1.52
CA ILE A 150 -2.53 0.66 2.31
C ILE A 150 -1.33 1.36 1.65
N CYS A 151 -1.20 1.30 0.33
CA CYS A 151 -0.14 1.99 -0.39
C CYS A 151 -0.26 3.52 -0.29
N LEU A 152 -1.48 4.07 -0.32
CA LEU A 152 -1.70 5.51 -0.08
C LEU A 152 -1.35 5.91 1.35
N ALA A 153 -1.74 5.10 2.33
CA ALA A 153 -1.38 5.28 3.73
C ALA A 153 0.15 5.31 3.93
N GLU A 154 0.90 4.39 3.31
CA GLU A 154 2.37 4.38 3.38
C GLU A 154 3.00 5.57 2.62
N ALA A 155 2.46 5.96 1.46
CA ALA A 155 2.93 7.16 0.76
C ALA A 155 2.78 8.42 1.62
N GLN A 156 1.63 8.56 2.28
CA GLN A 156 1.33 9.65 3.22
C GLN A 156 2.24 9.57 4.46
N ALA A 157 2.53 8.37 4.99
CA ALA A 157 3.47 8.19 6.10
C ALA A 157 4.89 8.64 5.75
N VAL A 158 5.36 8.34 4.55
CA VAL A 158 6.66 8.81 4.05
C VAL A 158 6.67 10.34 3.89
N ALA A 159 5.56 10.91 3.41
CA ALA A 159 5.40 12.36 3.32
C ALA A 159 5.39 13.04 4.70
N ALA A 160 4.70 12.45 5.70
CA ALA A 160 4.70 12.93 7.08
C ALA A 160 6.12 12.90 7.67
N ARG A 161 6.88 11.81 7.46
CA ARG A 161 8.29 11.72 7.87
C ARG A 161 9.17 12.78 7.21
N LYS A 162 8.90 13.12 5.94
CA LYS A 162 9.60 14.20 5.24
C LYS A 162 9.24 15.57 5.83
N ALA A 163 7.96 15.80 6.13
CA ALA A 163 7.48 17.02 6.76
C ALA A 163 8.12 17.22 8.16
N GLU A 164 8.22 16.15 8.94
CA GLU A 164 8.87 16.15 10.25
C GLU A 164 10.35 16.54 10.14
N LYS A 165 11.10 15.89 9.23
CA LYS A 165 12.52 16.24 8.97
C LYS A 165 12.71 17.69 8.52
N ASN A 166 11.72 18.27 7.85
CA ASN A 166 11.76 19.65 7.35
C ASN A 166 11.27 20.66 8.39
N GLY A 167 11.04 20.26 9.64
CA GLY A 167 10.61 21.15 10.72
C GLY A 167 9.24 21.79 10.47
N LYS A 168 8.30 21.03 9.87
CA LYS A 168 6.91 21.49 9.73
C LYS A 168 6.22 21.57 11.08
N THR A 169 5.17 22.40 11.15
CA THR A 169 4.40 22.64 12.38
C THR A 169 3.72 21.36 12.87
N GLU A 170 3.57 21.24 14.18
CA GLU A 170 2.94 20.11 14.84
C GLU A 170 1.49 19.97 14.39
N GLY A 171 0.77 21.08 14.21
CA GLY A 171 -0.58 21.08 13.65
C GLY A 171 -0.68 20.44 12.26
N LEU A 172 0.31 20.65 11.38
CA LEU A 172 0.35 19.97 10.07
C LEU A 172 0.69 18.49 10.23
N LEU A 173 1.65 18.14 11.08
CA LEU A 173 2.02 16.73 11.33
C LEU A 173 0.84 15.93 11.89
N ALA A 174 0.06 16.52 12.80
CA ALA A 174 -1.16 15.92 13.32
C ALA A 174 -2.15 15.56 12.20
N LYS A 175 -2.40 16.50 11.29
CA LYS A 175 -3.30 16.31 10.14
C LYS A 175 -2.79 15.27 9.15
N LEU A 176 -1.49 15.28 8.85
CA LEU A 176 -0.88 14.31 7.94
C LEU A 176 -1.02 12.89 8.48
N HIS A 177 -0.77 12.68 9.78
CA HIS A 177 -0.95 11.38 10.42
C HIS A 177 -2.41 10.95 10.49
N TRP A 178 -3.34 11.88 10.72
CA TRP A 178 -4.76 11.56 10.69
C TRP A 178 -5.25 11.17 9.29
N GLY A 179 -4.72 11.79 8.23
CA GLY A 179 -4.98 11.36 6.85
C GLY A 179 -4.59 9.90 6.59
N ILE A 180 -3.52 9.41 7.23
CA ILE A 180 -3.13 7.98 7.18
C ILE A 180 -4.19 7.10 7.84
N VAL A 181 -4.68 7.51 9.02
CA VAL A 181 -5.73 6.81 9.77
C VAL A 181 -6.98 6.62 8.92
N GLU A 182 -7.39 7.65 8.18
CA GLU A 182 -8.57 7.56 7.34
C GLU A 182 -8.46 6.55 6.21
N PHE A 183 -7.32 6.50 5.50
CA PHE A 183 -7.08 5.48 4.49
C PHE A 183 -7.18 4.06 5.09
N LEU A 184 -6.67 3.88 6.30
CA LEU A 184 -6.72 2.60 7.00
C LEU A 184 -8.13 2.26 7.51
N VAL A 185 -8.91 3.26 7.95
CA VAL A 185 -10.33 3.08 8.30
C VAL A 185 -11.14 2.66 7.08
N GLU A 186 -10.90 3.29 5.93
CA GLU A 186 -11.56 2.91 4.67
C GLU A 186 -11.17 1.48 4.26
N ALA A 187 -9.91 1.08 4.45
CA ALA A 187 -9.46 -0.29 4.22
C ALA A 187 -10.15 -1.31 5.14
N LEU A 188 -10.31 -0.97 6.43
CA LEU A 188 -11.04 -1.80 7.40
C LEU A 188 -12.52 -1.96 7.04
N ASN A 189 -13.16 -0.90 6.55
CA ASN A 189 -14.55 -0.96 6.10
C ASN A 189 -14.73 -1.93 4.92
N MET A 190 -13.75 -1.97 4.01
CA MET A 190 -13.75 -2.93 2.89
C MET A 190 -13.40 -4.36 3.31
N TRP A 191 -12.78 -4.56 4.48
CA TRP A 191 -12.40 -5.90 4.95
C TRP A 191 -13.60 -6.86 5.04
N GLN A 192 -14.78 -6.35 5.44
CA GLN A 192 -16.01 -7.16 5.49
C GLN A 192 -16.49 -7.63 4.12
N VAL A 193 -16.21 -6.85 3.07
CA VAL A 193 -16.49 -7.26 1.69
C VAL A 193 -15.49 -8.33 1.27
N ALA A 194 -14.21 -8.14 1.58
CA ALA A 194 -13.16 -9.09 1.25
C ALA A 194 -13.36 -10.47 1.86
N THR A 195 -13.78 -10.56 3.11
CA THR A 195 -14.06 -11.85 3.77
C THR A 195 -15.29 -12.57 3.22
N LYS A 196 -16.20 -11.85 2.55
CA LYS A 196 -17.32 -12.45 1.80
C LYS A 196 -16.87 -12.97 0.44
N GLU A 197 -15.96 -12.27 -0.25
CA GLU A 197 -15.39 -12.67 -1.54
C GLU A 197 -14.41 -13.85 -1.42
N CYS A 198 -13.59 -13.87 -0.36
CA CYS A 198 -12.61 -14.91 -0.10
C CYS A 198 -12.52 -15.21 1.40
N LYS A 199 -12.77 -16.48 1.77
CA LYS A 199 -12.70 -16.94 3.17
C LYS A 199 -11.29 -17.26 3.64
N ASP A 200 -10.34 -17.39 2.71
CA ASP A 200 -8.97 -17.84 2.96
C ASP A 200 -8.00 -16.68 3.25
N ILE A 201 -8.48 -15.60 3.87
CA ILE A 201 -7.65 -14.42 4.20
C ILE A 201 -7.09 -14.58 5.62
N SER A 202 -5.77 -14.49 5.75
CA SER A 202 -5.07 -14.50 7.04
C SER A 202 -5.43 -13.27 7.88
N SER A 203 -5.66 -13.48 9.18
CA SER A 203 -5.89 -12.40 10.14
C SER A 203 -4.68 -11.48 10.31
N ARG A 204 -3.49 -11.93 9.90
CA ARG A 204 -2.25 -11.16 10.00
C ARG A 204 -2.32 -9.81 9.28
N LEU A 205 -2.96 -9.77 8.10
CA LEU A 205 -3.14 -8.51 7.37
C LEU A 205 -4.14 -7.58 8.09
N LEU A 206 -5.21 -8.13 8.68
CA LEU A 206 -6.14 -7.34 9.50
C LEU A 206 -5.44 -6.76 10.73
N ASP A 207 -4.68 -7.60 11.45
CA ASP A 207 -3.92 -7.19 12.62
C ASP A 207 -2.91 -6.09 12.24
N PHE A 208 -2.25 -6.20 11.08
CA PHE A 208 -1.38 -5.15 10.54
C PHE A 208 -2.11 -3.82 10.32
N ILE A 209 -3.24 -3.82 9.61
CA ILE A 209 -4.02 -2.60 9.31
C ILE A 209 -4.46 -1.93 10.63
N LEU A 210 -4.96 -2.72 11.60
CA LEU A 210 -5.37 -2.22 12.91
C LEU A 210 -4.20 -1.61 13.68
N CYS A 211 -3.04 -2.29 13.70
CA CYS A 211 -1.85 -1.78 14.40
C CYS A 211 -1.36 -0.47 13.79
N CYS A 212 -1.25 -0.38 12.46
CA CYS A 212 -0.86 0.84 11.76
C CYS A 212 -1.84 1.98 12.03
N LYS A 213 -3.14 1.70 12.04
CA LYS A 213 -4.18 2.69 12.34
C LYS A 213 -3.97 3.27 13.73
N THR A 214 -3.90 2.41 14.76
CA THR A 214 -3.78 2.88 16.14
C THR A 214 -2.45 3.59 16.39
N LEU A 215 -1.36 3.14 15.76
CA LEU A 215 -0.07 3.83 15.83
C LEU A 215 -0.17 5.26 15.30
N HIS A 216 -0.75 5.45 14.10
CA HIS A 216 -0.89 6.78 13.52
C HIS A 216 -1.95 7.65 14.22
N GLU A 217 -2.98 7.06 14.83
CA GLU A 217 -3.88 7.77 15.76
C GLU A 217 -3.10 8.35 16.93
N LEU A 218 -2.24 7.56 17.58
CA LEU A 218 -1.44 8.01 18.73
C LEU A 218 -0.47 9.13 18.35
N VAL A 219 0.24 8.97 17.22
CA VAL A 219 1.18 9.99 16.73
C VAL A 219 0.45 11.27 16.33
N SER A 220 -0.74 11.16 15.72
CA SER A 220 -1.58 12.33 15.42
C SER A 220 -1.97 13.09 16.68
N TYR A 221 -2.41 12.38 17.72
CA TYR A 221 -2.76 13.01 19.01
C TYR A 221 -1.55 13.62 19.72
N LYS A 222 -0.36 13.03 19.61
CA LYS A 222 0.88 13.62 20.13
C LYS A 222 1.11 15.01 19.54
N TYR A 223 1.14 15.11 18.21
CA TYR A 223 1.36 16.40 17.55
C TYR A 223 0.20 17.38 17.77
N LEU A 224 -1.05 16.91 17.87
CA LEU A 224 -2.18 17.76 18.23
C LEU A 224 -1.99 18.37 19.62
N ALA A 225 -1.59 17.57 20.61
CA ALA A 225 -1.33 18.04 21.96
C ALA A 225 -0.17 19.05 22.01
N GLU A 226 0.91 18.81 21.24
CA GLU A 226 2.02 19.75 21.10
C GLU A 226 1.57 21.07 20.45
N SER A 227 0.79 21.01 19.37
CA SER A 227 0.25 22.19 18.69
C SER A 227 -0.63 23.02 19.64
N VAL A 228 -1.57 22.39 20.34
CA VAL A 228 -2.49 23.08 21.25
C VAL A 228 -1.76 23.63 22.48
N LYS A 229 -0.70 22.96 22.94
CA LYS A 229 0.18 23.53 23.96
C LYS A 229 0.91 24.77 23.44
N ASN A 230 1.45 24.73 22.22
CA ASN A 230 2.14 25.87 21.61
C ASN A 230 1.22 27.10 21.47
N ASP A 231 -0.09 26.88 21.35
CA ASP A 231 -1.14 27.91 21.40
C ASP A 231 -1.48 28.39 22.83
N GLY A 232 -0.74 27.95 23.85
CA GLY A 232 -0.91 28.34 25.24
C GLY A 232 -2.10 27.69 25.94
N LYS A 233 -2.59 26.54 25.47
CA LYS A 233 -3.75 25.83 26.05
C LYS A 233 -3.34 24.48 26.62
N ILE A 234 -2.52 24.49 27.67
CA ILE A 234 -1.91 23.28 28.22
C ILE A 234 -2.94 22.31 28.84
N GLY A 235 -4.03 22.82 29.42
CA GLY A 235 -5.11 22.01 29.98
C GLY A 235 -5.80 21.15 28.92
N ILE A 236 -5.99 21.70 27.72
CA ILE A 236 -6.51 20.95 26.57
C ILE A 236 -5.50 19.90 26.10
N ALA A 237 -4.21 20.25 26.01
CA ALA A 237 -3.15 19.32 25.61
C ALA A 237 -3.07 18.10 26.55
N VAL A 238 -3.18 18.30 27.87
CA VAL A 238 -3.27 17.21 28.87
C VAL A 238 -4.49 16.32 28.60
N GLY A 239 -5.66 16.92 28.35
CA GLY A 239 -6.89 16.20 28.03
C GLY A 239 -6.75 15.32 26.78
N VAL A 240 -6.18 15.86 25.70
CA VAL A 240 -5.91 15.16 24.45
C VAL A 240 -5.02 13.93 24.67
N LEU A 241 -3.92 14.07 25.41
CA LEU A 241 -3.00 12.96 25.70
C LEU A 241 -3.65 11.88 26.57
N ARG A 242 -4.46 12.26 27.57
CA ARG A 242 -5.23 11.31 28.39
C ARG A 242 -6.21 10.50 27.55
N LEU A 243 -6.95 11.16 26.65
CA LEU A 243 -7.88 10.50 25.73
C LEU A 243 -7.16 9.50 24.83
N ALA A 244 -6.04 9.91 24.22
CA ALA A 244 -5.24 9.06 23.33
C ALA A 244 -4.75 7.80 24.04
N LEU A 245 -4.14 7.93 25.22
CA LEU A 245 -3.64 6.81 26.02
C LEU A 245 -4.76 5.90 26.54
N ALA A 246 -5.93 6.45 26.89
CA ALA A 246 -7.08 5.66 27.30
C ALA A 246 -7.61 4.78 26.14
N ASN A 247 -7.64 5.31 24.92
CA ASN A 247 -8.06 4.57 23.73
C ASN A 247 -7.02 3.52 23.30
N ALA A 248 -5.73 3.83 23.44
CA ALA A 248 -4.64 2.91 23.11
C ALA A 248 -4.67 1.59 23.90
N LYS A 249 -5.12 1.62 25.15
CA LYS A 249 -5.23 0.43 26.01
C LYS A 249 -6.23 -0.60 25.47
N LYS A 250 -7.17 -0.19 24.62
CA LYS A 250 -8.21 -1.07 24.06
C LYS A 250 -7.71 -1.94 22.91
N ASN A 251 -6.65 -1.49 22.22
CA ASN A 251 -6.19 -2.08 20.96
C ASN A 251 -4.68 -2.38 21.00
N VAL A 252 -4.29 -3.37 21.81
CA VAL A 252 -2.88 -3.79 21.91
C VAL A 252 -2.53 -4.75 20.77
N PRO A 253 -1.42 -4.51 20.02
CA PRO A 253 -0.93 -5.44 19.02
C PRO A 253 -0.70 -6.85 19.55
N LYS A 254 -1.08 -7.87 18.78
CA LYS A 254 -0.89 -9.28 19.14
C LYS A 254 0.48 -9.83 18.73
N GLU A 255 1.03 -9.32 17.63
CA GLU A 255 2.31 -9.77 17.09
C GLU A 255 3.48 -9.05 17.78
N GLU A 256 4.45 -9.83 18.29
CA GLU A 256 5.59 -9.34 19.08
C GLU A 256 6.44 -8.28 18.38
N SER A 257 6.61 -8.39 17.06
CA SER A 257 7.40 -7.43 16.27
C SER A 257 6.83 -6.01 16.33
N TRP A 258 5.51 -5.85 16.43
CA TRP A 258 4.83 -4.55 16.49
C TRP A 258 4.65 -4.06 17.92
N THR A 259 4.64 -4.97 18.91
CA THR A 259 4.52 -4.65 20.33
C THR A 259 5.62 -3.70 20.78
N SER A 260 6.86 -3.88 20.29
CA SER A 260 8.00 -3.03 20.63
C SER A 260 7.83 -1.58 20.16
N VAL A 261 7.46 -1.39 18.89
CA VAL A 261 7.18 -0.09 18.28
C VAL A 261 6.02 0.60 18.97
N TYR A 262 4.94 -0.14 19.20
CA TYR A 262 3.74 0.37 19.86
C TYR A 262 4.06 0.84 21.28
N LYS A 263 4.79 0.02 22.05
CA LYS A 263 5.23 0.35 23.39
C LYS A 263 6.08 1.62 23.41
N HIS A 264 7.01 1.76 22.46
CA HIS A 264 7.85 2.96 22.35
C HIS A 264 7.00 4.23 22.21
N VAL A 265 6.00 4.24 21.32
CA VAL A 265 5.10 5.40 21.15
C VAL A 265 4.27 5.64 22.41
N ILE A 266 3.77 4.61 23.07
CA ILE A 266 3.04 4.75 24.34
C ILE A 266 3.91 5.35 25.44
N ASP A 267 5.16 4.89 25.55
CA ASP A 267 6.11 5.40 26.53
C ASP A 267 6.44 6.87 26.26
N GLU A 268 6.61 7.27 24.99
CA GLU A 268 6.75 8.68 24.59
C GLU A 268 5.55 9.55 25.00
N LEU A 269 4.33 9.15 24.64
CA LEU A 269 3.11 9.90 24.99
C LEU A 269 2.91 9.97 26.51
N THR A 270 3.26 8.90 27.23
CA THR A 270 3.20 8.87 28.70
C THR A 270 4.20 9.83 29.32
N GLY A 271 5.43 9.89 28.79
CA GLY A 271 6.43 10.86 29.21
C GLY A 271 6.01 12.30 28.95
N LEU A 272 5.42 12.55 27.77
CA LEU A 272 4.89 13.87 27.40
C LEU A 272 3.73 14.29 28.31
N LEU A 273 2.80 13.38 28.60
CA LEU A 273 1.68 13.63 29.50
C LEU A 273 2.16 14.03 30.89
N ARG A 274 3.11 13.28 31.48
CA ARG A 274 3.67 13.61 32.80
C ARG A 274 4.29 15.01 32.83
N LYS A 275 5.01 15.37 31.77
CA LYS A 275 5.61 16.71 31.64
C LYS A 275 4.52 17.79 31.63
N TYR A 276 3.45 17.60 30.85
CA TYR A 276 2.40 18.60 30.72
C TYR A 276 1.52 18.69 31.95
N GLU A 277 1.26 17.56 32.64
CA GLU A 277 0.55 17.55 33.92
C GLU A 277 1.34 18.32 34.98
N HIS A 278 2.64 18.07 35.09
CA HIS A 278 3.51 18.81 36.02
C HIS A 278 3.57 20.30 35.68
N GLU A 279 3.78 20.65 34.41
CA GLU A 279 3.81 22.06 33.99
C GLU A 279 2.46 22.75 34.25
N ASN A 280 1.34 22.07 34.00
CA ASN A 280 0.01 22.63 34.25
C ASN A 280 -0.26 22.80 35.75
N GLU A 281 0.11 21.85 36.59
CA GLU A 281 -0.10 21.93 38.05
C GLU A 281 0.72 23.06 38.69
N PHE A 282 1.96 23.26 38.25
CA PHE A 282 2.90 24.18 38.89
C PHE A 282 2.92 25.60 38.28
N VAL A 283 2.60 25.75 36.99
CA VAL A 283 2.75 27.04 36.28
C VAL A 283 1.41 27.64 35.88
N TRP A 284 0.53 26.86 35.26
CA TRP A 284 -0.61 27.39 34.51
C TRP A 284 -1.95 27.31 35.27
N GLY A 285 -2.19 26.22 35.99
CA GLY A 285 -3.44 25.99 36.72
C GLY A 285 -4.67 25.84 35.82
N GLU A 286 -4.51 25.46 34.56
CA GLU A 286 -5.64 25.33 33.63
C GLU A 286 -6.50 24.11 33.95
N LYS A 287 -7.82 24.29 33.86
CA LYS A 287 -8.78 23.19 33.95
C LYS A 287 -8.64 22.27 32.75
N VAL A 288 -8.48 20.97 33.00
CA VAL A 288 -8.49 19.93 31.95
C VAL A 288 -9.94 19.68 31.51
N PRO A 289 -10.29 19.88 30.22
CA PRO A 289 -11.64 19.61 29.72
C PRO A 289 -12.01 18.13 29.75
N TRP A 290 -13.32 17.85 29.71
CA TRP A 290 -13.83 16.49 29.53
C TRP A 290 -13.78 16.08 28.06
N ASN A 291 -13.88 14.77 27.78
CA ASN A 291 -13.66 14.20 26.45
C ASN A 291 -14.45 14.88 25.32
N ASP A 292 -15.69 15.29 25.57
CA ASP A 292 -16.58 15.86 24.55
C ASP A 292 -16.20 17.30 24.14
N GLU A 293 -15.35 17.96 24.94
CA GLU A 293 -14.87 19.33 24.72
C GLU A 293 -13.48 19.37 24.07
N LEU A 294 -12.85 18.21 23.85
CA LEU A 294 -11.50 18.12 23.31
C LEU A 294 -11.47 18.24 21.78
N PRO A 295 -10.45 18.90 21.20
CA PRO A 295 -10.28 18.94 19.77
C PRO A 295 -9.94 17.55 19.23
N PHE A 296 -10.45 17.26 18.04
CA PHE A 296 -10.10 16.06 17.27
C PHE A 296 -9.15 16.44 16.13
N PRO A 297 -8.22 15.55 15.73
CA PRO A 297 -7.36 15.82 14.59
C PRO A 297 -8.18 16.04 13.31
N GLU A 298 -7.84 17.10 12.57
CA GLU A 298 -8.44 17.40 11.28
C GLU A 298 -7.76 16.60 10.15
N VAL A 299 -8.45 16.46 9.03
CA VAL A 299 -7.99 15.69 7.86
C VAL A 299 -7.16 16.55 6.92
N ASP A 300 -6.01 16.04 6.47
CA ASP A 300 -5.33 16.52 5.26
C ASP A 300 -4.85 15.33 4.39
N ARG A 301 -5.49 15.16 3.22
CA ARG A 301 -5.16 14.12 2.22
C ARG A 301 -4.43 14.67 0.99
N SER A 302 -3.97 15.93 1.01
CA SER A 302 -3.43 16.62 -0.17
C SER A 302 -2.23 15.94 -0.84
N LEU A 303 -1.56 14.99 -0.16
CA LEU A 303 -0.39 14.28 -0.66
C LEU A 303 -0.67 12.80 -1.01
N GLY A 304 -1.90 12.33 -0.76
CA GLY A 304 -2.34 10.94 -0.94
C GLY A 304 -3.06 10.66 -2.26
N GLU A 305 -2.72 11.37 -3.34
CA GLU A 305 -3.33 11.12 -4.65
C GLU A 305 -2.70 9.91 -5.35
N LYS A 306 -3.56 9.08 -5.94
CA LYS A 306 -3.16 7.92 -6.74
C LYS A 306 -2.48 8.40 -8.03
N LEU A 307 -1.36 7.80 -8.42
CA LEU A 307 -0.81 8.01 -9.75
C LEU A 307 -1.56 7.13 -10.75
N SER A 308 -2.02 7.71 -11.86
CA SER A 308 -2.78 6.97 -12.87
C SER A 308 -1.95 5.84 -13.47
N TYR A 309 -2.44 4.60 -13.35
CA TYR A 309 -1.85 3.46 -14.07
C TYR A 309 -1.94 3.66 -15.59
N GLN A 310 -2.97 4.34 -16.11
CA GLN A 310 -3.08 4.63 -17.54
C GLN A 310 -1.95 5.55 -18.04
N ALA A 311 -1.44 6.45 -17.18
CA ALA A 311 -0.27 7.27 -17.51
C ALA A 311 1.04 6.44 -17.50
N LEU A 312 1.17 5.48 -16.57
CA LEU A 312 2.25 4.49 -16.56
C LEU A 312 2.16 3.56 -17.78
N GLN A 313 0.96 3.12 -18.15
CA GLN A 313 0.72 2.25 -19.28
C GLN A 313 0.98 2.98 -20.59
N ALA A 314 0.59 4.25 -20.74
CA ALA A 314 0.95 5.07 -21.89
C ALA A 314 2.47 5.25 -22.05
N PHE A 315 3.20 5.32 -20.94
CA PHE A 315 4.67 5.33 -20.93
C PHE A 315 5.26 3.96 -21.33
N LEU A 316 4.74 2.86 -20.77
CA LEU A 316 5.17 1.50 -21.11
C LEU A 316 4.79 1.11 -22.55
N TYR A 317 3.63 1.54 -23.06
CA TYR A 317 3.20 1.37 -24.44
C TYR A 317 4.06 2.19 -25.40
N LYS A 318 4.47 3.41 -25.02
CA LYS A 318 5.45 4.20 -25.79
C LYS A 318 6.79 3.49 -25.88
N ILE A 319 7.28 2.90 -24.79
CA ILE A 319 8.52 2.10 -24.77
C ILE A 319 8.36 0.82 -25.60
N ALA A 320 7.26 0.08 -25.46
CA ALA A 320 6.98 -1.15 -26.22
C ALA A 320 6.84 -0.88 -27.73
N MET A 321 6.16 0.22 -28.11
CA MET A 321 6.10 0.67 -29.49
C MET A 321 7.48 1.09 -30.01
N HIS A 322 8.30 1.75 -29.19
CA HIS A 322 9.68 2.08 -29.56
C HIS A 322 10.51 0.83 -29.81
N ILE A 323 10.39 -0.19 -28.96
CA ILE A 323 11.08 -1.48 -29.12
C ILE A 323 10.59 -2.22 -30.38
N GLN A 324 9.29 -2.22 -30.67
CA GLN A 324 8.74 -2.80 -31.89
C GLN A 324 9.16 -2.04 -33.16
N LEU A 325 9.22 -0.71 -33.12
CA LEU A 325 9.72 0.12 -34.22
C LEU A 325 11.23 -0.07 -34.43
N TYR A 326 12.00 -0.25 -33.36
CA TYR A 326 13.44 -0.52 -33.42
C TYR A 326 13.72 -1.90 -34.05
N HIS A 327 12.94 -2.92 -33.70
CA HIS A 327 13.05 -4.23 -34.34
C HIS A 327 12.62 -4.22 -35.82
N ARG A 328 11.62 -3.42 -36.18
CA ARG A 328 11.17 -3.25 -37.58
C ARG A 328 12.18 -2.48 -38.43
N LYS A 329 12.93 -1.54 -37.85
CA LYS A 329 14.06 -0.86 -38.51
C LYS A 329 15.29 -1.77 -38.63
N SER A 330 15.56 -2.62 -37.64
CA SER A 330 16.68 -3.58 -37.70
C SER A 330 16.51 -4.68 -38.77
N THR A 331 15.28 -4.97 -39.20
CA THR A 331 14.99 -5.90 -40.30
C THR A 331 14.83 -5.22 -41.66
N THR A 332 14.97 -3.89 -41.74
CA THR A 332 14.88 -3.12 -42.99
C THR A 332 16.11 -2.26 -43.31
N PHE A 333 17.15 -2.29 -42.47
CA PHE A 333 18.41 -1.59 -42.71
C PHE A 333 19.59 -2.56 -42.80
N ASP A 334 19.71 -3.24 -43.95
CA ASP A 334 21.02 -3.57 -44.49
C ASP A 334 21.58 -2.30 -45.15
N GLY A 335 22.59 -1.71 -44.51
CA GLY A 335 23.39 -0.63 -45.09
C GLY A 335 23.01 0.77 -44.61
N VAL A 336 23.71 1.23 -43.56
CA VAL A 336 24.55 2.43 -43.52
C VAL A 336 24.87 2.71 -42.04
N LYS A 337 26.15 2.65 -41.70
CA LYS A 337 26.70 3.06 -40.41
C LYS A 337 26.74 4.58 -40.36
N GLU A 338 25.97 5.21 -39.50
CA GLU A 338 26.33 6.50 -38.90
C GLU A 338 25.91 6.48 -37.42
N GLY A 339 26.88 6.73 -36.55
CA GLY A 339 26.65 6.94 -35.13
C GLY A 339 26.13 8.34 -34.87
N LEU A 340 25.44 8.52 -33.76
CA LEU A 340 25.27 9.81 -33.08
C LEU A 340 24.83 9.56 -31.64
N ASP A 341 25.56 10.21 -30.73
CA ASP A 341 25.22 10.49 -29.34
C ASP A 341 23.79 11.04 -29.20
N TRP A 342 23.15 10.87 -28.02
CA TRP A 342 22.68 11.97 -27.16
C TRP A 342 21.97 11.43 -25.89
N PHE A 343 22.29 12.11 -24.79
CA PHE A 343 21.75 12.02 -23.43
C PHE A 343 20.49 12.90 -23.25
N ASP A 344 19.90 12.79 -22.05
CA ASP A 344 19.04 13.75 -21.32
C ASP A 344 17.53 13.82 -21.62
N PHE A 345 16.71 13.23 -20.70
CA PHE A 345 15.68 13.89 -19.86
C PHE A 345 15.03 12.92 -18.87
#